data_AF-A0A3A9Z136-F1
#
_entry.id   AF-A0A3A9Z136-F1
#
_cell.length_a   1.000
_cell.length_b   1.000
_cell.length_c   1.000
_cell.angle_alpha   90.00
_cell.angle_beta   90.00
_cell.angle_gamma   90.00
#
_symmetry.space_group_name_H-M   'P 1'
#
loop_
_entity.id
_entity.type
_entity.pdbx_description
1 polymer ?
#
loop_
_entity_poly.entity_id
_entity_poly.type
_entity_poly.pdbx_seq_one_letter_code
_entity_poly.pdbx_strand_id
1 'polypeptide(L)'
;MRLPTWLAQHLAALRALLVFTVLLGIAYPLALVVVGRIPGLADRADGSFVAADGRTVGSALIGQSFTDADGNPVPRYFQSRPSAAGDGYDPTATAASNLGPESVVDTLATDPAESAQSLLTQVCQRSLAVGRLDGVDGRRPYCTADGVGAVLAVFRADGLTGPVTRVVSVNQAAPATPFLATYEGVPVEPAQPGTDYVAEGGVVTPVRGDAPAEPAVPADAVTASGSGLDPHISPAYAEIQVARVARERGADPAAVRRLVAEHTTGRSLGFMGEPGVNVLELNLALDREFPAR
;
A
#
# COMPACT_ATOMS: atom_id res chain seq x y z
N MET A 1 -58.94 16.46 -28.51
CA MET A 1 -58.53 15.27 -29.29
C MET A 1 -57.96 14.23 -28.33
N ARG A 2 -58.41 12.97 -28.40
CA ARG A 2 -57.80 11.88 -27.61
C ARG A 2 -56.46 11.54 -28.27
N LEU A 3 -55.36 11.65 -27.52
CA LEU A 3 -54.04 11.26 -28.01
C LEU A 3 -54.01 9.74 -28.24
N PRO A 4 -53.31 9.24 -29.29
CA PRO A 4 -53.03 7.83 -29.43
C PRO A 4 -52.36 7.28 -28.17
N THR A 5 -52.72 6.06 -27.76
CA THR A 5 -52.22 5.44 -26.52
C THR A 5 -50.69 5.42 -26.43
N TRP A 6 -50.00 5.13 -27.53
CA TRP A 6 -48.54 5.13 -27.57
C TRP A 6 -47.95 6.53 -27.31
N LEU A 7 -48.55 7.58 -27.87
CA LEU A 7 -48.10 8.97 -27.67
C LEU A 7 -48.35 9.44 -26.24
N ALA A 8 -49.51 9.09 -25.67
CA ALA A 8 -49.83 9.40 -24.28
C ALA A 8 -48.86 8.69 -23.29
N GLN A 9 -48.50 7.44 -23.56
CA GLN A 9 -47.50 6.70 -22.79
C GLN A 9 -46.12 7.34 -22.86
N HIS A 10 -45.65 7.72 -24.05
CA HIS A 10 -44.35 8.36 -24.23
C HIS A 10 -44.28 9.74 -23.58
N LEU A 11 -45.37 10.51 -23.61
CA LEU A 11 -45.47 11.79 -22.91
C LEU A 11 -45.48 11.61 -21.39
N ALA A 12 -46.15 10.59 -20.86
CA ALA A 12 -46.11 10.27 -19.44
C ALA A 12 -44.70 9.86 -19.00
N ALA A 13 -44.01 9.03 -19.79
CA ALA A 13 -42.63 8.63 -19.56
C ALA A 13 -41.67 9.84 -19.61
N LEU A 14 -41.80 10.72 -20.60
CA LEU A 14 -40.99 11.93 -20.70
C LEU A 14 -41.22 12.86 -19.50
N ARG A 15 -42.46 13.04 -19.06
CA ARG A 15 -42.77 13.84 -17.86
C ARG A 15 -42.14 13.23 -16.62
N ALA A 16 -42.25 11.92 -16.43
CA ALA A 16 -41.62 11.24 -15.30
C ALA A 16 -40.10 11.42 -15.33
N LEU A 17 -39.47 11.25 -16.50
CA LEU A 17 -38.03 11.48 -16.69
C LEU A 17 -37.64 12.91 -16.32
N LEU A 18 -38.36 13.92 -16.81
CA LEU A 18 -38.09 15.33 -16.50
C LEU A 18 -38.27 15.63 -15.01
N VAL A 19 -39.34 15.15 -14.39
CA VAL A 19 -39.59 15.32 -12.95
C VAL A 19 -38.47 14.69 -12.12
N PHE A 20 -38.08 13.45 -12.40
CA PHE A 20 -36.99 12.80 -11.66
C PHE A 20 -35.63 13.44 -11.95
N THR A 21 -35.40 13.97 -13.14
CA THR A 21 -34.15 14.70 -13.47
C THR A 21 -34.05 15.98 -12.65
N VAL A 22 -35.13 16.77 -12.58
CA VAL A 22 -35.15 17.99 -11.76
C VAL A 22 -35.05 17.64 -10.28
N LEU A 23 -35.79 16.62 -9.82
CA LEU A 23 -35.81 16.26 -8.41
C LEU A 23 -34.46 15.69 -7.93
N LEU A 24 -33.91 14.69 -8.65
CA LEU A 24 -32.71 13.96 -8.23
C LEU A 24 -31.41 14.59 -8.74
N GLY A 25 -31.46 15.31 -9.85
CA GLY A 25 -30.29 15.97 -10.46
C GLY A 25 -30.10 17.43 -10.03
N ILE A 26 -31.15 18.12 -9.56
CA ILE A 26 -31.08 19.53 -9.16
C ILE A 26 -31.51 19.73 -7.71
N ALA A 27 -32.78 19.42 -7.38
CA ALA A 27 -33.32 19.73 -6.06
C ALA A 27 -32.58 18.98 -4.94
N TYR A 28 -32.30 17.69 -5.13
CA TYR A 28 -31.60 16.86 -4.14
C TYR A 28 -30.12 17.29 -3.92
N PRO A 29 -29.27 17.45 -4.94
CA PRO A 29 -27.90 17.92 -4.74
C PRO A 29 -27.82 19.31 -4.11
N LEU A 30 -28.70 20.25 -4.51
CA LEU A 30 -28.75 21.58 -3.90
C LEU A 30 -29.15 21.52 -2.44
N ALA A 31 -30.13 20.69 -2.08
CA ALA A 31 -30.52 20.47 -0.69
C ALA A 31 -29.34 19.93 0.15
N LEU A 32 -28.57 18.96 -0.39
CA LEU A 32 -27.37 18.45 0.28
C LEU A 32 -26.29 19.52 0.46
N VAL A 33 -26.07 20.38 -0.54
CA VAL A 33 -25.13 21.51 -0.42
C VAL A 33 -25.56 22.46 0.70
N VAL A 34 -26.84 22.82 0.75
CA VAL A 34 -27.37 23.70 1.82
C VAL A 34 -27.16 23.07 3.20
N VAL A 35 -27.46 21.78 3.35
CA VAL A 35 -27.23 21.05 4.61
C VAL A 35 -25.73 21.00 4.95
N GLY A 36 -24.85 20.77 3.97
CA GLY A 36 -23.40 20.74 4.17
C GLY A 36 -22.82 22.08 4.64
N ARG A 37 -23.52 23.21 4.42
CA ARG A 37 -23.11 24.54 4.89
C ARG A 37 -23.55 24.86 6.32
N ILE A 38 -24.25 23.94 7.00
CA ILE A 38 -24.61 24.12 8.42
C ILE A 38 -23.31 24.19 9.26
N PRO A 39 -23.22 25.13 10.22
CA PRO A 39 -22.06 25.23 11.11
C PRO A 39 -21.72 23.89 11.78
N GLY A 40 -20.45 23.51 11.75
CA GLY A 40 -19.96 22.20 12.23
C GLY A 40 -19.91 21.09 11.17
N LEU A 41 -20.57 21.26 10.02
CA LEU A 41 -20.46 20.35 8.87
C LEU A 41 -19.65 20.92 7.71
N ALA A 42 -19.53 22.25 7.65
CA ALA A 42 -18.87 22.97 6.55
C ALA A 42 -17.44 22.48 6.29
N ASP A 43 -16.63 22.30 7.34
CA ASP A 43 -15.23 21.86 7.19
C ASP A 43 -15.14 20.46 6.56
N ARG A 44 -16.09 19.57 6.88
CA ARG A 44 -16.16 18.23 6.29
C ARG A 44 -16.60 18.31 4.82
N ALA A 45 -17.58 19.16 4.52
CA ALA A 45 -18.11 19.35 3.17
C ALA A 45 -17.10 20.00 2.22
N ASP A 46 -16.25 20.88 2.72
CA ASP A 46 -15.20 21.54 1.95
C ASP A 46 -13.92 20.67 1.82
N GLY A 47 -13.86 19.48 2.45
CA GLY A 47 -12.80 18.49 2.23
C GLY A 47 -11.88 18.22 3.41
N SER A 48 -12.22 18.71 4.62
CA SER A 48 -11.45 18.49 5.87
C SER A 48 -9.99 18.94 5.76
N PHE A 49 -9.76 20.11 5.18
CA PHE A 49 -8.41 20.65 4.99
C PHE A 49 -7.67 20.89 6.30
N VAL A 50 -6.37 20.64 6.29
CA VAL A 50 -5.45 20.88 7.39
C VAL A 50 -4.49 21.99 6.98
N ALA A 51 -4.31 22.97 7.87
CA ALA A 51 -3.43 24.11 7.65
C ALA A 51 -2.25 24.12 8.63
N ALA A 52 -1.09 24.57 8.13
CA ALA A 52 0.08 24.89 8.92
C ALA A 52 0.64 26.24 8.46
N ASP A 53 0.99 27.11 9.40
CA ASP A 53 1.53 28.46 9.14
C ASP A 53 0.71 29.29 8.13
N GLY A 54 -0.62 29.20 8.24
CA GLY A 54 -1.55 29.93 7.36
C GLY A 54 -1.66 29.38 5.93
N ARG A 55 -1.06 28.22 5.64
CA ARG A 55 -1.12 27.53 4.34
C ARG A 55 -1.83 26.20 4.48
N THR A 56 -2.67 25.86 3.50
CA THR A 56 -3.24 24.52 3.39
C THR A 56 -2.14 23.54 3.00
N VAL A 57 -1.89 22.55 3.84
CA VAL A 57 -0.85 21.53 3.64
C VAL A 57 -1.43 20.18 3.24
N GLY A 58 -2.74 19.99 3.34
CA GLY A 58 -3.40 18.76 2.94
C GLY A 58 -4.83 18.65 3.45
N SER A 59 -5.33 17.43 3.51
CA SER A 59 -6.61 17.06 4.13
C SER A 59 -6.37 15.96 5.15
N ALA A 60 -7.14 15.98 6.25
CA ALA A 60 -7.12 14.90 7.24
C ALA A 60 -7.55 13.54 6.66
N LEU A 61 -8.16 13.54 5.47
CA LEU A 61 -8.70 12.35 4.80
C LEU A 61 -7.81 11.80 3.68
N ILE A 62 -6.70 12.49 3.35
CA ILE A 62 -5.84 12.14 2.22
C ILE A 62 -4.41 11.97 2.73
N GLY A 63 -3.86 10.77 2.53
CA GLY A 63 -2.47 10.47 2.85
C GLY A 63 -1.49 11.18 1.91
N GLN A 64 -0.23 11.28 2.35
CA GLN A 64 0.85 11.92 1.61
C GLN A 64 2.09 11.05 1.64
N SER A 65 2.95 11.21 0.62
CA SER A 65 4.31 10.67 0.67
C SER A 65 5.19 11.57 1.55
N PHE A 66 5.97 10.97 2.44
CA PHE A 66 6.97 11.67 3.26
C PHE A 66 8.39 11.31 2.81
N THR A 67 8.61 11.39 1.49
CA THR A 67 9.88 11.14 0.80
C THR A 67 10.49 12.44 0.28
N ASP A 68 11.79 12.43 0.02
CA ASP A 68 12.46 13.50 -0.72
C ASP A 68 12.23 13.38 -2.25
N ALA A 69 12.88 14.25 -3.02
CA ALA A 69 12.75 14.31 -4.48
C ALA A 69 13.30 13.05 -5.19
N ASP A 70 14.19 12.32 -4.54
CA ASP A 70 14.76 11.07 -5.05
C ASP A 70 13.96 9.84 -4.61
N GLY A 71 12.86 10.05 -3.87
CA GLY A 71 12.00 9.00 -3.34
C GLY A 71 12.52 8.35 -2.04
N ASN A 72 13.58 8.89 -1.42
CA ASN A 72 14.07 8.37 -0.16
C ASN A 72 13.19 8.84 1.00
N PRO A 73 12.92 7.99 2.01
CA PRO A 73 12.11 8.37 3.16
C PRO A 73 12.79 9.47 3.97
N VAL A 74 12.06 10.55 4.27
CA VAL A 74 12.57 11.64 5.10
C VAL A 74 12.68 11.16 6.57
N PRO A 75 13.90 11.02 7.15
CA PRO A 75 14.09 10.30 8.41
C PRO A 75 13.41 10.93 9.63
N ARG A 76 13.10 12.23 9.58
CA ARG A 76 12.47 12.98 10.67
C ARG A 76 10.94 12.90 10.69
N TYR A 77 10.32 12.23 9.72
CA TYR A 77 8.86 12.07 9.62
C TYR A 77 8.44 10.62 9.76
N PHE A 78 7.22 10.42 10.26
CA PHE A 78 6.52 9.15 10.13
C PHE A 78 6.21 8.90 8.66
N GLN A 79 6.45 7.67 8.24
CA GLN A 79 6.26 7.17 6.90
C GLN A 79 4.87 6.56 6.78
N SER A 80 4.19 6.94 5.71
CA SER A 80 2.88 6.42 5.36
C SER A 80 2.99 4.99 4.79
N ARG A 81 1.84 4.39 4.49
CA ARG A 81 1.77 3.11 3.77
C ARG A 81 2.28 3.26 2.33
N PRO A 82 2.65 2.17 1.65
CA PRO A 82 2.88 2.22 0.21
C PRO A 82 1.60 2.68 -0.53
N SER A 83 1.79 3.46 -1.60
CA SER A 83 0.70 3.89 -2.49
C SER A 83 0.93 3.35 -3.89
N ALA A 84 -0.17 2.98 -4.56
CA ALA A 84 -0.20 2.61 -5.97
C ALA A 84 -0.95 3.65 -6.83
N ALA A 85 -1.25 4.83 -6.28
CA ALA A 85 -1.92 5.91 -6.99
C ALA A 85 -0.90 6.82 -7.71
N GLY A 86 -0.87 6.77 -9.05
CA GLY A 86 0.04 7.56 -9.87
C GLY A 86 1.50 7.31 -9.49
N ASP A 87 2.26 8.40 -9.33
CA ASP A 87 3.65 8.36 -8.86
C ASP A 87 3.79 8.27 -7.32
N GLY A 88 2.69 7.94 -6.63
CA GLY A 88 2.60 7.82 -5.18
C GLY A 88 1.74 8.92 -4.58
N TYR A 89 0.63 8.53 -3.96
CA TYR A 89 -0.34 9.42 -3.31
C TYR A 89 -0.95 10.49 -4.25
N ASP A 90 -1.08 10.20 -5.55
CA ASP A 90 -1.72 11.11 -6.51
C ASP A 90 -3.27 11.06 -6.41
N PRO A 91 -3.93 12.16 -5.99
CA PRO A 91 -5.39 12.20 -5.85
C PRO A 91 -6.15 12.20 -7.18
N THR A 92 -5.46 12.41 -8.31
CA THR A 92 -6.06 12.38 -9.65
C THR A 92 -6.07 10.98 -10.26
N ALA A 93 -5.23 10.06 -9.75
CA ALA A 93 -5.12 8.69 -10.23
C ALA A 93 -5.89 7.67 -9.36
N THR A 94 -5.90 7.85 -8.03
CA THR A 94 -6.59 6.99 -7.03
C THR A 94 -6.70 5.50 -7.42
N ALA A 95 -5.70 4.68 -7.06
CA ALA A 95 -5.64 3.30 -7.49
C ALA A 95 -5.07 2.34 -6.42
N ALA A 96 -5.44 1.06 -6.56
CA ALA A 96 -4.84 -0.06 -5.86
C ALA A 96 -3.82 -0.79 -6.75
N SER A 97 -2.91 -1.56 -6.16
CA SER A 97 -1.94 -2.36 -6.93
C SER A 97 -2.57 -3.50 -7.74
N ASN A 98 -3.74 -4.00 -7.32
CA ASN A 98 -4.48 -5.11 -7.94
C ASN A 98 -3.68 -6.40 -8.15
N LEU A 99 -2.57 -6.60 -7.42
CA LEU A 99 -1.81 -7.84 -7.43
C LEU A 99 -2.46 -8.86 -6.49
N GLY A 100 -2.68 -10.08 -6.99
CA GLY A 100 -3.24 -11.18 -6.21
C GLY A 100 -2.19 -11.87 -5.31
N PRO A 101 -2.63 -12.71 -4.36
CA PRO A 101 -1.73 -13.43 -3.46
C PRO A 101 -0.80 -14.44 -4.18
N GLU A 102 -1.19 -14.91 -5.36
CA GLU A 102 -0.39 -15.80 -6.21
C GLU A 102 0.67 -15.06 -7.05
N SER A 103 0.75 -13.72 -6.94
CA SER A 103 1.81 -12.93 -7.56
C SER A 103 3.11 -13.11 -6.76
N VAL A 104 3.83 -14.20 -7.04
CA VAL A 104 5.06 -14.59 -6.33
C VAL A 104 6.31 -14.65 -7.23
N VAL A 105 6.13 -14.61 -8.56
CA VAL A 105 7.21 -14.67 -9.56
C VAL A 105 7.35 -13.33 -10.26
N ASP A 106 8.57 -12.79 -10.26
CA ASP A 106 8.91 -11.55 -10.95
C ASP A 106 8.97 -11.79 -12.46
N THR A 107 8.56 -10.79 -13.24
CA THR A 107 8.83 -10.77 -14.68
C THR A 107 10.22 -10.19 -14.89
N LEU A 108 11.19 -11.07 -15.18
CA LEU A 108 12.56 -10.69 -15.52
C LEU A 108 12.69 -10.66 -17.04
N ALA A 109 12.39 -9.53 -17.66
CA ALA A 109 12.44 -9.37 -19.11
C ALA A 109 13.87 -9.10 -19.60
N THR A 110 14.15 -9.42 -20.86
CA THR A 110 15.44 -9.10 -21.50
C THR A 110 15.67 -7.59 -21.57
N ASP A 111 14.60 -6.82 -21.78
CA ASP A 111 14.59 -5.38 -21.56
C ASP A 111 14.22 -5.09 -20.10
N PRO A 112 15.12 -4.51 -19.29
CA PRO A 112 14.82 -4.13 -17.92
C PRO A 112 13.60 -3.21 -17.77
N ALA A 113 13.27 -2.41 -18.79
CA ALA A 113 12.10 -1.53 -18.77
C ALA A 113 10.76 -2.29 -18.82
N GLU A 114 10.77 -3.53 -19.31
CA GLU A 114 9.60 -4.42 -19.36
C GLU A 114 9.52 -5.34 -18.14
N SER A 115 10.51 -5.27 -17.24
CA SER A 115 10.51 -6.09 -16.03
C SER A 115 9.52 -5.57 -14.99
N ALA A 116 8.90 -6.49 -14.26
CA ALA A 116 7.89 -6.16 -13.25
C ALA A 116 8.08 -7.03 -12.01
N GLN A 117 7.98 -6.41 -10.84
CA GLN A 117 8.05 -7.13 -9.58
C GLN A 117 6.69 -7.72 -9.20
N SER A 118 6.73 -8.97 -8.75
CA SER A 118 5.63 -9.64 -8.07
C SER A 118 5.25 -8.95 -6.76
N LEU A 119 4.06 -9.25 -6.26
CA LEU A 119 3.64 -8.80 -4.93
C LEU A 119 4.61 -9.27 -3.84
N LEU A 120 5.06 -10.53 -3.93
CA LEU A 120 5.99 -11.08 -2.95
C LEU A 120 7.30 -10.30 -2.92
N THR A 121 7.92 -10.04 -4.07
CA THR A 121 9.15 -9.24 -4.12
C THR A 121 8.93 -7.81 -3.60
N GLN A 122 7.83 -7.15 -3.97
CA GLN A 122 7.51 -5.82 -3.43
C GLN A 122 7.40 -5.83 -1.90
N VAL A 123 6.74 -6.84 -1.32
CA VAL A 123 6.62 -6.99 0.13
C VAL A 123 7.98 -7.24 0.79
N CYS A 124 8.81 -8.10 0.20
CA CYS A 124 10.14 -8.42 0.71
C CYS A 124 11.07 -7.19 0.69
N GLN A 125 11.09 -6.42 -0.40
CA GLN A 125 11.90 -5.22 -0.53
C GLN A 125 11.48 -4.14 0.46
N ARG A 126 10.16 -3.89 0.57
CA ARG A 126 9.61 -2.92 1.52
C ARG A 126 9.92 -3.31 2.96
N SER A 127 9.76 -4.57 3.32
CA SER A 127 10.06 -5.06 4.67
C SER A 127 11.54 -4.88 5.03
N LEU A 128 12.42 -5.21 4.10
CA LEU A 128 13.86 -5.04 4.29
C LEU A 128 14.24 -3.56 4.41
N ALA A 129 13.64 -2.69 3.59
CA ALA A 129 13.85 -1.25 3.63
C ALA A 129 13.35 -0.62 4.95
N VAL A 130 12.14 -0.97 5.39
CA VAL A 130 11.56 -0.51 6.66
C VAL A 130 12.40 -1.00 7.84
N GLY A 131 12.80 -2.28 7.85
CA GLY A 131 13.67 -2.84 8.88
C GLY A 131 15.01 -2.09 8.99
N ARG A 132 15.63 -1.76 7.85
CA ARG A 132 16.86 -0.95 7.82
C ARG A 132 16.64 0.48 8.30
N LEU A 133 15.55 1.12 7.90
CA LEU A 133 15.24 2.50 8.25
C LEU A 133 14.98 2.66 9.75
N ASP A 134 14.17 1.77 10.32
CA ASP A 134 13.69 1.87 11.70
C ASP A 134 14.52 1.06 12.70
N GLY A 135 15.49 0.27 12.22
CA GLY A 135 16.39 -0.52 13.06
C GLY A 135 15.73 -1.75 13.68
N VAL A 136 14.78 -2.37 12.97
CA VAL A 136 14.06 -3.58 13.38
C VAL A 136 14.35 -4.75 12.42
N ASP A 137 13.99 -5.98 12.82
CA ASP A 137 14.16 -7.15 11.94
C ASP A 137 13.25 -7.05 10.70
N GLY A 138 13.85 -6.76 9.55
CA GLY A 138 13.15 -6.66 8.27
C GLY A 138 12.88 -8.00 7.59
N ARG A 139 13.35 -9.13 8.15
CA ARG A 139 13.18 -10.45 7.55
C ARG A 139 11.71 -10.88 7.59
N ARG A 140 11.31 -11.61 6.56
CA ARG A 140 9.96 -12.16 6.41
C ARG A 140 9.99 -13.59 5.88
N PRO A 141 9.00 -14.42 6.27
CA PRO A 141 8.80 -15.70 5.61
C PRO A 141 8.68 -15.51 4.10
N TYR A 142 9.30 -16.40 3.34
CA TYR A 142 9.33 -16.37 1.87
C TYR A 142 10.09 -15.20 1.24
N CYS A 143 10.93 -14.50 2.00
CA CYS A 143 11.83 -13.48 1.48
C CYS A 143 13.28 -13.93 1.56
N THR A 144 14.06 -13.59 0.55
CA THR A 144 15.51 -13.78 0.52
C THR A 144 16.22 -12.68 1.31
N ALA A 145 17.50 -12.86 1.61
CA ALA A 145 18.30 -11.87 2.33
C ALA A 145 18.57 -10.58 1.53
N ASP A 146 18.58 -10.67 0.20
CA ASP A 146 18.66 -9.55 -0.73
C ASP A 146 17.30 -8.87 -0.99
N GLY A 147 16.22 -9.40 -0.40
CA GLY A 147 14.92 -8.72 -0.35
C GLY A 147 13.98 -9.03 -1.50
N VAL A 148 14.17 -10.11 -2.25
CA VAL A 148 13.21 -10.59 -3.25
C VAL A 148 12.40 -11.77 -2.73
N GLY A 149 11.37 -12.19 -3.45
CA GLY A 149 10.63 -13.41 -3.09
C GLY A 149 11.50 -14.66 -3.22
N ALA A 150 11.57 -15.48 -2.17
CA ALA A 150 12.28 -16.76 -2.14
C ALA A 150 11.46 -17.82 -2.88
N VAL A 151 11.57 -17.85 -4.21
CA VAL A 151 10.75 -18.72 -5.06
C VAL A 151 11.62 -19.51 -6.03
N LEU A 152 11.32 -20.80 -6.14
CA LEU A 152 11.96 -21.71 -7.07
C LEU A 152 11.00 -22.12 -8.19
N ALA A 153 11.52 -22.37 -9.39
CA ALA A 153 10.89 -23.25 -10.37
C ALA A 153 11.55 -24.62 -10.28
N VAL A 154 10.77 -25.62 -9.85
CA VAL A 154 11.24 -27.00 -9.64
C VAL A 154 10.75 -27.87 -10.78
N PHE A 155 11.69 -28.45 -11.53
CA PHE A 155 11.40 -29.39 -12.61
C PHE A 155 11.58 -30.82 -12.10
N ARG A 156 10.61 -31.70 -12.38
CA ARG A 156 10.67 -33.12 -12.00
C ARG A 156 10.56 -34.02 -13.22
N ALA A 157 11.11 -35.22 -13.11
CA ALA A 157 11.17 -36.18 -14.22
C ALA A 157 9.79 -36.56 -14.78
N ASP A 158 8.77 -36.66 -13.91
CA ASP A 158 7.41 -37.07 -14.28
C ASP A 158 6.43 -35.87 -14.24
N GLY A 159 6.90 -34.68 -14.60
CA GLY A 159 6.13 -33.44 -14.57
C GLY A 159 5.94 -32.92 -13.15
N LEU A 160 4.88 -33.37 -12.46
CA LEU A 160 4.58 -32.94 -11.08
C LEU A 160 5.16 -33.87 -10.01
N THR A 161 5.60 -35.08 -10.39
CA THR A 161 6.12 -36.09 -9.47
C THR A 161 7.50 -36.57 -9.91
N GLY A 162 8.11 -37.43 -9.07
CA GLY A 162 9.43 -38.00 -9.35
C GLY A 162 10.59 -37.13 -8.84
N PRO A 163 11.83 -37.56 -9.09
CA PRO A 163 13.02 -36.86 -8.65
C PRO A 163 13.14 -35.49 -9.33
N VAL A 164 13.69 -34.52 -8.59
CA VAL A 164 14.01 -33.20 -9.12
C VAL A 164 15.15 -33.33 -10.13
N THR A 165 15.00 -32.69 -11.28
CA THR A 165 15.97 -32.72 -12.38
C THR A 165 16.65 -31.38 -12.60
N ARG A 166 15.95 -30.27 -12.32
CA ARG A 166 16.47 -28.90 -12.45
C ARG A 166 15.75 -27.99 -11.45
N VAL A 167 16.47 -27.00 -10.92
CA VAL A 167 15.92 -26.01 -9.99
C VAL A 167 16.45 -24.63 -10.34
N VAL A 168 15.56 -23.66 -10.47
CA VAL A 168 15.92 -22.27 -10.78
C VAL A 168 15.36 -21.34 -9.72
N SER A 169 16.16 -20.40 -9.22
CA SER A 169 15.71 -19.27 -8.39
C SER A 169 15.08 -18.20 -9.28
N VAL A 170 13.75 -18.18 -9.38
CA VAL A 170 13.05 -17.43 -10.44
C VAL A 170 13.04 -15.92 -10.25
N ASN A 171 13.28 -15.43 -9.02
CA ASN A 171 13.33 -13.99 -8.73
C ASN A 171 14.76 -13.45 -8.61
N GLN A 172 15.77 -14.27 -8.91
CA GLN A 172 17.19 -13.88 -8.84
C GLN A 172 17.91 -14.24 -10.13
N ALA A 173 18.12 -13.25 -10.99
CA ALA A 173 18.97 -13.38 -12.17
C ALA A 173 20.43 -13.01 -11.87
N ALA A 174 21.37 -13.61 -12.61
CA ALA A 174 22.77 -13.25 -12.53
C ALA A 174 22.96 -11.72 -12.72
N PRO A 175 23.82 -11.05 -11.93
CA PRO A 175 24.89 -11.62 -11.09
C PRO A 175 24.45 -12.02 -9.67
N ALA A 176 23.16 -11.97 -9.33
CA ALA A 176 22.70 -12.41 -8.01
C ALA A 176 22.95 -13.91 -7.82
N THR A 177 23.37 -14.28 -6.61
CA THR A 177 23.53 -15.68 -6.22
C THR A 177 22.21 -16.22 -5.70
N PRO A 178 21.77 -17.42 -6.15
CA PRO A 178 20.59 -18.08 -5.61
C PRO A 178 20.60 -18.15 -4.07
N PHE A 179 19.46 -17.89 -3.46
CA PHE A 179 19.29 -17.90 -1.99
C PHE A 179 19.48 -19.29 -1.37
N LEU A 180 19.42 -20.35 -2.17
CA LEU A 180 19.79 -21.72 -1.82
C LEU A 180 20.86 -22.21 -2.77
N ALA A 181 21.87 -22.91 -2.26
CA ALA A 181 22.88 -23.56 -3.10
C ALA A 181 22.33 -24.82 -3.78
N THR A 182 21.51 -25.59 -3.06
CA THR A 182 20.88 -26.83 -3.53
C THR A 182 19.45 -26.97 -3.01
N TYR A 183 18.63 -27.71 -3.75
CA TYR A 183 17.27 -28.09 -3.36
C TYR A 183 17.05 -29.57 -3.72
N GLU A 184 16.66 -30.39 -2.74
CA GLU A 184 16.55 -31.86 -2.90
C GLU A 184 17.81 -32.51 -3.52
N GLY A 185 18.99 -31.95 -3.25
CA GLY A 185 20.29 -32.44 -3.77
C GLY A 185 20.68 -31.91 -5.16
N VAL A 186 19.82 -31.15 -5.82
CA VAL A 186 20.07 -30.54 -7.13
C VAL A 186 20.58 -29.09 -6.95
N PRO A 187 21.65 -28.66 -7.64
CA PRO A 187 22.10 -27.27 -7.61
C PRO A 187 21.02 -26.30 -8.10
N VAL A 188 20.88 -25.16 -7.42
CA VAL A 188 19.95 -24.10 -7.84
C VAL A 188 20.66 -23.15 -8.79
N GLU A 189 20.07 -22.92 -9.95
CA GLU A 189 20.55 -21.99 -10.97
C GLU A 189 19.90 -20.61 -10.79
N PRO A 190 20.57 -19.50 -11.12
CA PRO A 190 19.92 -18.21 -11.23
C PRO A 190 18.99 -18.16 -12.46
N ALA A 191 17.96 -17.33 -12.40
CA ALA A 191 17.07 -17.08 -13.52
C ALA A 191 17.78 -16.42 -14.72
N GLN A 192 17.28 -16.71 -15.91
CA GLN A 192 17.66 -16.09 -17.17
C GLN A 192 16.57 -15.08 -17.57
N PRO A 193 16.93 -13.83 -17.91
CA PRO A 193 15.96 -12.87 -18.41
C PRO A 193 15.28 -13.35 -19.70
N GLY A 194 13.96 -13.12 -19.80
CA GLY A 194 13.12 -13.50 -20.92
C GLY A 194 12.58 -14.93 -20.88
N THR A 195 12.92 -15.73 -19.85
CA THR A 195 12.48 -17.12 -19.72
C THR A 195 11.22 -17.25 -18.87
N ASP A 196 10.19 -17.89 -19.42
CA ASP A 196 9.00 -18.32 -18.66
C ASP A 196 9.18 -19.76 -18.17
N TYR A 197 9.66 -19.89 -16.94
CA TYR A 197 9.89 -21.20 -16.32
C TYR A 197 8.61 -22.00 -16.04
N VAL A 198 7.46 -21.34 -15.95
CA VAL A 198 6.17 -22.03 -15.77
C VAL A 198 5.76 -22.66 -17.09
N ALA A 199 5.91 -21.95 -18.21
CA ALA A 199 5.69 -22.49 -19.54
C ALA A 199 6.66 -23.63 -19.90
N GLU A 200 7.89 -23.62 -19.36
CA GLU A 200 8.84 -24.74 -19.48
C GLU A 200 8.46 -25.98 -18.65
N GLY A 201 7.43 -25.89 -17.80
CA GLY A 201 6.95 -26.99 -16.94
C GLY A 201 7.52 -26.98 -15.51
N GLY A 202 8.14 -25.87 -15.09
CA GLY A 202 8.63 -25.68 -13.73
C GLY A 202 7.49 -25.41 -12.75
N VAL A 203 7.50 -26.13 -11.63
CA VAL A 203 6.52 -25.94 -10.55
C VAL A 203 6.98 -24.80 -9.64
N VAL A 204 6.19 -23.72 -9.59
CA VAL A 204 6.43 -22.57 -8.71
C VAL A 204 6.35 -23.02 -7.25
N THR A 205 7.47 -22.91 -6.55
CA THR A 205 7.63 -23.41 -5.18
C THR A 205 8.20 -22.30 -4.30
N PRO A 206 7.35 -21.54 -3.59
CA PRO A 206 7.79 -20.58 -2.57
C PRO A 206 8.47 -21.32 -1.43
N VAL A 207 9.67 -20.88 -1.05
CA VAL A 207 10.47 -21.49 0.00
C VAL A 207 10.40 -20.66 1.25
N ARG A 208 9.94 -21.26 2.34
CA ARG A 208 9.91 -20.59 3.64
C ARG A 208 11.33 -20.52 4.22
N GLY A 209 11.86 -19.31 4.38
CA GLY A 209 13.13 -19.04 5.06
C GLY A 209 13.05 -19.18 6.60
N ASP A 210 14.11 -18.73 7.28
CA ASP A 210 14.30 -18.82 8.73
C ASP A 210 13.72 -17.63 9.52
N ALA A 211 13.02 -16.74 8.84
CA ALA A 211 12.41 -15.55 9.45
C ALA A 211 11.37 -15.94 10.52
N PRO A 212 11.18 -15.10 11.55
CA PRO A 212 10.14 -15.30 12.56
C PRO A 212 8.75 -15.49 11.94
N ALA A 213 7.90 -16.29 12.60
CA ALA A 213 6.52 -16.50 12.15
C ALA A 213 5.68 -15.21 12.19
N GLU A 214 6.02 -14.31 13.12
CA GLU A 214 5.45 -12.97 13.25
C GLU A 214 6.55 -11.95 12.91
N PRO A 215 6.53 -11.35 11.71
CA PRO A 215 7.51 -10.35 11.31
C PRO A 215 7.44 -9.10 12.19
N ALA A 216 8.59 -8.50 12.52
CA ALA A 216 8.63 -7.25 13.28
C ALA A 216 8.06 -6.07 12.47
N VAL A 217 8.19 -6.10 11.13
CA VAL A 217 7.57 -5.12 10.23
C VAL A 217 6.10 -5.47 9.97
N PRO A 218 5.15 -4.62 10.41
CA PRO A 218 3.71 -4.86 10.27
C PRO A 218 3.25 -4.97 8.80
N ALA A 219 2.07 -5.58 8.61
CA ALA A 219 1.53 -5.82 7.26
C ALA A 219 1.20 -4.53 6.50
N ASP A 220 0.71 -3.49 7.19
CA ASP A 220 0.33 -2.22 6.56
C ASP A 220 1.55 -1.41 6.06
N ALA A 221 2.73 -1.65 6.64
CA ALA A 221 3.99 -1.04 6.19
C ALA A 221 4.45 -1.55 4.81
N VAL A 222 4.01 -2.74 4.40
CA VAL A 222 4.48 -3.41 3.17
C VAL A 222 3.38 -3.60 2.12
N THR A 223 2.12 -3.47 2.54
CA THR A 223 0.95 -3.61 1.66
C THR A 223 0.34 -2.26 1.33
N ALA A 224 0.14 -2.02 0.03
CA ALA A 224 -0.53 -0.81 -0.44
C ALA A 224 -2.00 -0.78 -0.02
N SER A 225 -2.54 0.42 0.14
CA SER A 225 -3.97 0.61 0.44
C SER A 225 -4.86 0.44 -0.79
N GLY A 226 -6.14 0.15 -0.57
CA GLY A 226 -7.11 -0.02 -1.67
C GLY A 226 -7.46 1.28 -2.41
N SER A 227 -7.31 2.44 -1.77
CA SER A 227 -7.51 3.75 -2.42
C SER A 227 -6.21 4.33 -3.00
N GLY A 228 -5.05 3.88 -2.51
CA GLY A 228 -3.77 4.53 -2.75
C GLY A 228 -3.60 5.88 -2.02
N LEU A 229 -4.58 6.31 -1.22
CA LEU A 229 -4.60 7.62 -0.56
C LEU A 229 -4.86 7.51 0.95
N ASP A 230 -4.63 6.33 1.54
CA ASP A 230 -4.88 6.09 2.97
C ASP A 230 -4.05 7.03 3.86
N PRO A 231 -4.70 7.88 4.68
CA PRO A 231 -4.01 8.77 5.62
C PRO A 231 -3.56 8.05 6.90
N HIS A 232 -3.94 6.79 7.10
CA HIS A 232 -3.68 6.07 8.34
C HIS A 232 -2.60 4.99 8.18
N ILE A 233 -1.86 4.79 9.27
CA ILE A 233 -1.03 3.61 9.53
C ILE A 233 -1.50 2.91 10.81
N SER A 234 -1.15 1.65 10.98
CA SER A 234 -1.43 0.92 12.21
C SER A 234 -0.61 1.49 13.38
N PRO A 235 -1.09 1.40 14.63
CA PRO A 235 -0.29 1.76 15.80
C PRO A 235 1.01 0.94 15.91
N ALA A 236 1.00 -0.31 15.44
CA ALA A 236 2.20 -1.13 15.39
C ALA A 236 3.25 -0.57 14.42
N TYR A 237 2.82 -0.08 13.26
CA TYR A 237 3.73 0.54 12.30
C TYR A 237 4.23 1.90 12.79
N ALA A 238 3.37 2.68 13.46
CA ALA A 238 3.82 3.91 14.12
C ALA A 238 4.87 3.61 15.21
N GLU A 239 4.67 2.60 16.05
CA GLU A 239 5.58 2.28 17.16
C GLU A 239 6.99 1.94 16.69
N ILE A 240 7.15 1.14 15.63
CA ILE A 240 8.50 0.78 15.15
C ILE A 240 9.29 2.01 14.66
N GLN A 241 8.60 3.06 14.22
CA GLN A 241 9.21 4.30 13.73
C GLN A 241 9.61 5.27 14.84
N VAL A 242 9.04 5.14 16.04
CA VAL A 242 9.22 6.07 17.17
C VAL A 242 10.69 6.30 17.48
N ALA A 243 11.49 5.22 17.54
CA ALA A 243 12.90 5.30 17.93
C ALA A 243 13.72 6.13 16.94
N ARG A 244 13.49 5.95 15.63
CA ARG A 244 14.10 6.77 14.58
C ARG A 244 13.63 8.22 14.71
N VAL A 245 12.32 8.45 14.70
CA VAL A 245 11.77 9.81 14.68
C VAL A 245 12.23 10.61 15.91
N ALA A 246 12.22 10.00 17.10
CA ALA A 246 12.70 10.63 18.32
C ALA A 246 14.19 11.03 18.22
N ARG A 247 15.04 10.15 17.68
CA ARG A 247 16.47 10.42 17.47
C ARG A 247 16.68 11.59 16.50
N GLU A 248 16.02 11.58 15.35
CA GLU A 248 16.16 12.64 14.33
C GLU A 248 15.62 13.99 14.80
N ARG A 249 14.70 13.99 15.77
CA ARG A 249 14.11 15.20 16.36
C ARG A 249 14.79 15.65 17.66
N GLY A 250 15.73 14.87 18.19
CA GLY A 250 16.30 15.10 19.52
C GLY A 250 15.26 15.07 20.65
N ALA A 251 14.20 14.28 20.47
CA ALA A 251 13.07 14.15 21.39
C ALA A 251 13.17 12.88 22.26
N ASP A 252 12.48 12.87 23.38
CA ASP A 252 12.29 11.66 24.19
C ASP A 252 11.32 10.70 23.46
N PRO A 253 11.70 9.42 23.22
CA PRO A 253 10.79 8.42 22.66
C PRO A 253 9.45 8.34 23.40
N ALA A 254 9.41 8.53 24.72
CA ALA A 254 8.15 8.52 25.46
C ALA A 254 7.24 9.70 25.11
N ALA A 255 7.80 10.85 24.73
CA ALA A 255 7.02 11.99 24.26
C ALA A 255 6.45 11.74 22.86
N VAL A 256 7.25 11.17 21.97
CA VAL A 256 6.80 10.79 20.61
C VAL A 256 5.68 9.74 20.68
N ARG A 257 5.75 8.74 21.58
CA ARG A 257 4.65 7.79 21.78
C ARG A 257 3.36 8.44 22.25
N ARG A 258 3.43 9.49 23.07
CA ARG A 258 2.22 10.24 23.48
C ARG A 258 1.58 10.92 22.29
N LEU A 259 2.37 11.54 21.42
CA LEU A 259 1.86 12.12 20.17
C LEU A 259 1.20 11.07 19.27
N VAL A 260 1.81 9.89 19.13
CA VAL A 260 1.20 8.77 18.39
C VAL A 260 -0.14 8.39 19.01
N ALA A 261 -0.23 8.24 20.33
CA ALA A 261 -1.47 7.90 21.02
C ALA A 261 -2.56 8.97 20.87
N GLU A 262 -2.20 10.26 20.94
CA GLU A 262 -3.12 11.39 20.76
C GLU A 262 -3.70 11.46 19.34
N HIS A 263 -2.93 11.03 18.34
CA HIS A 263 -3.35 10.97 16.94
C HIS A 263 -3.82 9.58 16.50
N THR A 264 -4.03 8.66 17.46
CA THR A 264 -4.62 7.35 17.22
C THR A 264 -6.13 7.43 17.37
N THR A 265 -6.86 7.20 16.27
CA THR A 265 -8.31 7.02 16.32
C THR A 265 -8.62 5.58 16.72
N GLY A 266 -9.50 5.40 17.72
CA GLY A 266 -9.96 4.08 18.17
C GLY A 266 -11.00 3.44 17.24
N ARG A 267 -11.46 2.23 17.61
CA ARG A 267 -12.52 1.54 16.87
C ARG A 267 -13.85 2.28 16.96
N SER A 268 -14.55 2.40 15.84
CA SER A 268 -15.93 2.91 15.81
C SER A 268 -16.82 2.00 16.65
N LEU A 269 -17.60 2.58 17.57
CA LEU A 269 -18.48 1.85 18.50
C LEU A 269 -17.75 0.76 19.33
N GLY A 270 -16.42 0.79 19.42
CA GLY A 270 -15.60 -0.18 20.15
C GLY A 270 -15.30 -1.50 19.42
N PHE A 271 -15.93 -1.78 18.28
CA PHE A 271 -15.74 -3.05 17.55
C PHE A 271 -15.66 -2.92 16.02
N MET A 272 -16.07 -1.79 15.45
CA MET A 272 -16.02 -1.59 14.00
C MET A 272 -14.69 -0.96 13.59
N GLY A 273 -14.01 -1.61 12.64
CA GLY A 273 -12.73 -1.16 12.10
C GLY A 273 -11.54 -1.45 13.01
N GLU A 274 -10.40 -0.88 12.65
CA GLU A 274 -9.13 -1.02 13.36
C GLU A 274 -8.65 0.35 13.84
N PRO A 275 -7.88 0.40 14.94
CA PRO A 275 -7.23 1.63 15.35
C PRO A 275 -6.25 2.12 14.26
N GLY A 276 -6.23 3.41 14.00
CA GLY A 276 -5.38 4.02 12.96
C GLY A 276 -4.79 5.33 13.41
N VAL A 277 -3.54 5.59 13.00
CA VAL A 277 -2.79 6.80 13.31
C VAL A 277 -2.77 7.70 12.07
N ASN A 278 -3.29 8.93 12.17
CA ASN A 278 -3.27 9.87 11.05
C ASN A 278 -1.86 10.44 10.85
N VAL A 279 -1.21 10.10 9.73
CA VAL A 279 0.21 10.41 9.51
C VAL A 279 0.44 11.91 9.27
N LEU A 280 -0.45 12.58 8.54
CA LEU A 280 -0.32 14.02 8.27
C LEU A 280 -0.46 14.82 9.57
N GLU A 281 -1.52 14.57 10.33
CA GLU A 281 -1.76 15.29 11.59
C GLU A 281 -0.65 15.01 12.60
N LEU A 282 -0.19 13.76 12.72
CA LEU A 282 0.94 13.39 13.58
C LEU A 282 2.23 14.10 13.18
N ASN A 283 2.57 14.16 11.89
CA ASN A 283 3.79 14.82 11.42
C ASN A 283 3.72 16.35 11.63
N LEU A 284 2.54 16.96 11.51
CA LEU A 284 2.34 18.37 11.83
C LEU A 284 2.44 18.66 13.34
N ALA A 285 1.91 17.77 14.18
CA ALA A 285 2.08 17.87 15.63
C ALA A 285 3.55 17.74 16.02
N LEU A 286 4.26 16.80 15.38
CA LEU A 286 5.70 16.61 15.55
C LEU A 286 6.49 17.87 15.18
N ASP A 287 6.15 18.54 14.08
CA ASP A 287 6.81 19.79 13.66
C ASP A 287 6.57 20.95 14.64
N ARG A 288 5.41 20.99 15.30
CA ARG A 288 5.10 22.03 16.32
C ARG A 288 5.81 21.78 17.65
N GLU A 289 5.82 20.53 18.12
CA GLU A 289 6.37 20.19 19.44
C GLU A 289 7.88 19.93 19.41
N PHE A 290 8.37 19.33 18.33
CA PHE A 290 9.79 19.00 18.14
C PHE A 290 10.27 19.52 16.78
N PRO A 291 10.44 20.86 16.63
CA PRO A 291 10.94 21.44 15.40
C PRO A 291 12.30 20.82 15.05
N ALA A 292 12.45 20.38 13.79
CA ALA A 292 13.74 19.90 13.30
C ALA A 292 14.76 21.05 13.38
N ARG A 293 15.93 20.77 13.96
CA ARG A 293 17.04 21.72 14.01
C ARG A 293 17.82 21.74 12.70
#